data_AF-A0A3M1N391-F1
#
_entry.id   AF-A0A3M1N391-F1
#
_cell.length_a   1.000
_cell.length_b   1.000
_cell.length_c   1.000
_cell.angle_alpha   90.00
_cell.angle_beta   90.00
_cell.angle_gamma   90.00
#
_symmetry.space_group_name_H-M   'P 1'
#
loop_
_entity.id
_entity.type
_entity.pdbx_description
1 polymer ?
#
loop_
_entity_poly.entity_id
_entity_poly.type
_entity_poly.pdbx_seq_one_letter_code
_entity_poly.pdbx_strand_id
1 'polypeptide(L)'
;MTGISVFVWLSLEENGLWSVLSMGAACALLGALHVHYAYNLWSRLGHSLRFALIGGALGSGTILAATCLMFLKTAAHAHLVPDYSLEQMLSLLARLPTWTAAGILLGAALNLSRSR
;
A
#
# COMPACT_ATOMS: atom_id res chain seq x y z
N MET A 1 -1.16 -6.47 -10.38
CA MET A 1 -0.46 -5.32 -10.99
C MET A 1 0.57 -5.87 -11.93
N THR A 2 0.35 -5.75 -13.23
CA THR A 2 1.39 -6.07 -14.22
C THR A 2 2.28 -4.84 -14.36
N GLY A 3 3.56 -5.02 -14.67
CA GLY A 3 4.47 -3.89 -14.93
C GLY A 3 3.92 -2.92 -15.99
N ILE A 4 3.15 -3.45 -16.95
CA ILE A 4 2.48 -2.69 -18.01
C ILE A 4 1.56 -1.60 -17.44
N SER A 5 0.78 -1.88 -16.39
CA SER A 5 -0.10 -0.88 -15.76
C SER A 5 0.69 0.29 -15.17
N VAL A 6 1.88 0.03 -14.64
CA VAL A 6 2.77 1.07 -14.09
C VAL A 6 3.31 1.96 -15.20
N PHE A 7 3.71 1.37 -16.33
CA PHE A 7 4.21 2.14 -17.49
C PHE A 7 3.12 2.99 -18.13
N VAL A 8 1.90 2.46 -18.27
CA VAL A 8 0.76 3.25 -18.77
C VAL A 8 0.46 4.42 -17.83
N TRP A 9 0.41 4.18 -16.52
CA TRP A 9 0.18 5.26 -15.54
C TRP A 9 1.31 6.29 -15.51
N LEU A 10 2.57 5.87 -15.69
CA LEU A 10 3.71 6.78 -15.81
C LEU A 10 3.53 7.72 -17.02
N SER A 11 3.01 7.24 -18.16
CA SER A 11 2.81 8.09 -19.34
C SER A 11 1.68 9.13 -19.21
N LEU A 12 0.81 9.00 -18.20
CA LEU A 12 -0.27 9.95 -17.97
C LEU A 12 0.22 11.10 -17.06
N GLU A 13 0.04 12.34 -17.50
CA GLU A 13 0.27 13.55 -16.68
C GLU A 13 -0.85 13.75 -15.63
N GLU A 14 -1.15 12.70 -14.86
CA GLU A 14 -2.10 12.74 -13.74
C GLU A 14 -1.34 12.78 -12.40
N ASN A 15 -1.69 13.76 -11.57
CA ASN A 15 -1.18 14.02 -10.23
C ASN A 15 -2.24 13.72 -9.13
N GLY A 16 -3.24 12.91 -9.48
CA GLY A 16 -4.29 12.48 -8.56
C GLY A 16 -3.77 11.50 -7.51
N LEU A 17 -4.06 11.76 -6.23
CA LEU A 17 -3.67 10.85 -5.14
C LEU A 17 -4.35 9.47 -5.24
N TRP A 18 -5.56 9.42 -5.82
CA TRP A 18 -6.34 8.18 -5.90
C TRP A 18 -5.68 7.11 -6.77
N SER A 19 -5.09 7.49 -7.90
CA SER A 19 -4.40 6.54 -8.77
C SER A 19 -3.21 5.92 -8.05
N VAL A 20 -2.34 6.74 -7.44
CA VAL A 20 -1.20 6.27 -6.63
C VAL A 20 -1.65 5.37 -5.47
N LEU A 21 -2.67 5.78 -4.71
CA LEU A 21 -3.16 5.01 -3.56
C LEU A 21 -3.72 3.65 -3.96
N SER A 22 -4.47 3.58 -5.06
CA SER A 22 -5.01 2.32 -5.57
C SER A 22 -3.91 1.37 -6.04
N MET A 23 -2.88 1.89 -6.72
CA MET A 23 -1.71 1.11 -7.12
C MET A 23 -0.90 0.65 -5.91
N GLY A 24 -0.67 1.54 -4.93
CA GLY A 24 0.01 1.22 -3.69
C GLY A 24 -0.73 0.13 -2.90
N ALA A 25 -2.05 0.19 -2.81
CA ALA A 25 -2.87 -0.83 -2.16
C ALA A 25 -2.79 -2.17 -2.88
N ALA A 26 -2.82 -2.16 -4.22
CA ALA A 26 -2.67 -3.37 -5.02
C ALA A 26 -1.26 -3.99 -4.86
N CYS A 27 -0.21 -3.18 -4.81
CA CYS A 27 1.16 -3.62 -4.49
C CYS A 27 1.25 -4.24 -3.10
N ALA A 28 0.69 -3.57 -2.08
CA ALA A 28 0.67 -4.07 -0.71
C ALA A 28 -0.08 -5.41 -0.59
N LEU A 29 -1.21 -5.53 -1.27
CA LEU A 29 -1.99 -6.77 -1.33
C LEU A 29 -1.21 -7.92 -1.95
N LEU A 30 -0.60 -7.69 -3.11
CA LEU A 30 0.22 -8.71 -3.77
C LEU A 30 1.44 -9.10 -2.94
N GLY A 31 2.10 -8.12 -2.30
CA GLY A 31 3.20 -8.38 -1.38
C GLY A 31 2.77 -9.22 -0.18
N ALA A 32 1.64 -8.90 0.46
CA ALA A 32 1.10 -9.66 1.57
C ALA A 32 0.72 -11.10 1.17
N LEU A 33 0.07 -11.27 0.01
CA LEU A 33 -0.25 -12.60 -0.54
C LEU A 33 1.02 -13.39 -0.88
N HIS A 34 2.00 -12.76 -1.54
CA HIS A 34 3.27 -13.41 -1.85
C HIS A 34 3.98 -13.88 -0.58
N VAL A 35 4.09 -13.02 0.44
CA VAL A 35 4.70 -13.42 1.73
C VAL A 35 3.91 -14.54 2.41
N HIS A 36 2.59 -14.50 2.32
CA HIS A 36 1.73 -15.55 2.86
C HIS A 36 1.99 -16.91 2.22
N TYR A 37 2.02 -16.98 0.88
CA TYR A 37 2.21 -18.23 0.15
C TYR A 37 3.67 -18.70 0.09
N ALA A 38 4.64 -17.79 -0.02
CA ALA A 38 6.05 -18.13 -0.23
C ALA A 38 6.76 -18.55 1.06
N TYR A 39 6.45 -17.92 2.20
CA TYR A 39 7.23 -18.10 3.42
C TYR A 39 6.45 -18.77 4.56
N ASN A 40 5.15 -19.01 4.40
CA ASN A 40 4.26 -19.57 5.41
C ASN A 40 4.42 -18.92 6.82
N LEU A 41 4.84 -17.65 6.84
CA LEU A 41 5.30 -16.93 8.04
C LEU A 41 4.19 -16.80 9.11
N TRP A 42 2.95 -16.97 8.67
CA TRP A 42 1.74 -16.74 9.44
C TRP A 42 1.11 -18.02 10.02
N SER A 43 1.67 -19.19 9.70
CA SER A 43 1.14 -20.50 10.14
C SER A 43 1.21 -20.70 11.65
N ARG A 44 2.16 -20.07 12.33
CA ARG A 44 2.37 -20.19 13.78
C ARG A 44 1.55 -19.19 14.61
N LEU A 45 0.89 -18.24 13.96
CA LEU A 45 0.12 -17.20 14.64
C LEU A 45 -1.33 -17.63 14.82
N GLY A 46 -1.91 -17.31 15.98
CA GLY A 46 -3.35 -17.48 16.20
C GLY A 46 -4.16 -16.74 15.14
N HIS A 47 -5.31 -17.28 14.74
CA HIS A 47 -6.12 -16.73 13.64
C HIS A 47 -6.41 -15.24 13.78
N SER A 48 -6.84 -14.79 14.96
CA SER A 48 -7.15 -13.37 15.20
C SER A 48 -5.93 -12.46 15.01
N LEU A 49 -4.77 -12.84 15.57
CA LEU A 49 -3.54 -12.06 15.45
C LEU A 49 -3.03 -12.05 13.99
N ARG A 50 -3.17 -13.18 13.28
CA ARG A 50 -2.80 -13.28 11.87
C ARG A 50 -3.56 -12.26 11.02
N PHE A 51 -4.89 -12.22 11.13
CA PHE A 51 -5.69 -11.29 10.34
C PHE A 51 -5.42 -9.82 10.68
N ALA A 52 -5.23 -9.50 11.97
CA ALA A 52 -4.85 -8.16 12.41
C ALA A 52 -3.51 -7.72 11.81
N LEU A 53 -2.48 -8.57 11.85
CA LEU A 53 -1.16 -8.25 11.31
C LEU A 53 -1.15 -8.15 9.78
N ILE A 54 -1.88 -9.03 9.08
CA ILE A 54 -2.06 -8.90 7.63
C ILE A 54 -2.73 -7.57 7.30
N GLY A 55 -3.80 -7.21 8.01
CA GLY A 55 -4.46 -5.93 7.84
C GLY A 55 -3.52 -4.74 8.08
N GLY A 56 -2.73 -4.78 9.16
CA GLY A 56 -1.72 -3.75 9.44
C GLY A 56 -0.65 -3.63 8.35
N ALA A 57 -0.16 -4.77 7.85
CA ALA A 57 0.82 -4.81 6.76
C ALA A 57 0.25 -4.27 5.45
N LEU A 58 -1.04 -4.51 5.16
CA LEU A 58 -1.72 -3.91 4.01
C LEU A 58 -1.83 -2.38 4.16
N GLY A 59 -2.19 -1.91 5.35
CA GLY A 59 -2.30 -0.49 5.66
C GLY A 59 -0.97 0.25 5.51
N SER A 60 0.08 -0.21 6.20
CA SER A 60 1.42 0.38 6.08
C SER A 60 2.02 0.22 4.69
N GLY A 61 1.89 -0.97 4.10
CA GLY A 61 2.40 -1.29 2.77
C GLY A 61 1.79 -0.38 1.70
N THR A 62 0.51 -0.02 1.82
CA THR A 62 -0.15 0.91 0.89
C THR A 62 0.52 2.27 0.88
N ILE A 63 0.75 2.84 2.07
CA ILE A 63 1.37 4.17 2.21
C ILE A 63 2.82 4.16 1.71
N LEU A 64 3.60 3.13 2.07
CA LEU A 64 4.98 3.01 1.64
C LEU A 64 5.10 2.82 0.12
N ALA A 65 4.28 1.93 -0.46
CA ALA A 65 4.26 1.69 -1.89
C ALA A 65 3.81 2.94 -2.66
N ALA A 66 2.75 3.62 -2.21
CA ALA A 66 2.25 4.85 -2.83
C ALA A 66 3.32 5.97 -2.80
N THR A 67 3.98 6.17 -1.65
CA THR A 67 5.05 7.17 -1.54
C THR A 67 6.23 6.84 -2.46
N CYS A 68 6.60 5.56 -2.56
CA CYS A 68 7.64 5.11 -3.49
C CYS A 68 7.24 5.38 -4.95
N LEU A 69 5.98 5.11 -5.33
CA LEU A 69 5.47 5.40 -6.67
C LEU A 69 5.48 6.90 -7.00
N MET A 70 5.10 7.76 -6.05
CA MET A 70 5.19 9.23 -6.21
C MET A 70 6.63 9.67 -6.45
N PHE A 71 7.56 9.17 -5.64
CA PHE A 71 8.98 9.46 -5.78
C PHE A 71 9.52 9.00 -7.15
N LEU A 72 9.23 7.77 -7.55
CA LEU A 72 9.68 7.22 -8.83
C LEU A 72 9.10 7.99 -10.02
N LYS A 73 7.81 8.34 -9.99
CA LYS A 73 7.18 9.13 -11.05
C LYS A 73 7.81 10.51 -11.17
N THR A 74 8.02 11.18 -10.04
CA THR A 74 8.65 12.51 -9.99
C THR A 74 10.11 12.46 -10.43
N ALA A 75 10.85 11.41 -10.09
CA ALA A 75 12.24 11.24 -10.51
C ALA A 75 12.36 10.88 -12.00
N ALA A 76 11.38 10.16 -12.56
CA ALA A 76 11.35 9.78 -13.96
C ALA A 76 10.95 10.95 -14.88
N HIS A 77 10.07 11.84 -14.42
CA HIS A 77 9.70 13.04 -15.15
C HIS A 77 10.62 14.20 -14.77
N ALA A 78 11.58 14.52 -15.64
CA ALA A 78 12.50 15.66 -15.45
C ALA A 78 11.83 17.02 -15.73
N HIS A 79 10.66 17.27 -15.13
CA HIS A 79 9.96 18.55 -15.23
C HIS A 79 10.54 19.59 -14.25
N LEU A 80 10.45 20.87 -14.62
CA LEU A 80 10.79 22.00 -13.74
C LEU A 80 9.91 22.03 -12.47
N VAL A 81 8.67 21.57 -12.60
CA VAL A 81 7.72 21.43 -11.50
C VAL A 81 7.55 19.93 -11.23
N PRO A 82 7.79 19.46 -10.00
CA PRO A 82 7.63 18.05 -9.67
C PRO A 82 6.16 17.63 -9.72
N ASP A 83 5.88 16.45 -10.29
CA ASP A 83 4.53 15.86 -10.34
C ASP A 83 3.91 15.72 -8.93
N TYR A 84 4.75 15.35 -7.96
CA TYR A 84 4.41 15.31 -6.55
C TYR A 84 5.44 16.09 -5.74
N SER A 85 4.96 17.03 -4.93
CA SER A 85 5.81 17.78 -4.01
C SER A 85 6.32 16.90 -2.86
N LEU A 86 7.48 17.27 -2.30
CA LEU A 86 8.01 16.65 -1.09
C LEU A 86 7.02 16.74 0.07
N GLU A 87 6.32 17.86 0.21
CA GLU A 87 5.30 18.05 1.24
C GLU A 87 4.14 17.04 1.10
N GLN A 88 3.68 16.77 -0.12
CA GLN A 88 2.67 15.74 -0.36
C GLN A 88 3.16 14.35 0.05
N MET A 89 4.40 13.97 -0.30
CA MET A 89 4.97 12.68 0.09
C MET A 89 5.10 12.55 1.62
N LEU A 90 5.60 13.59 2.29
CA LEU A 90 5.72 13.62 3.75
C LEU A 90 4.35 13.60 4.44
N SER A 91 3.36 14.30 3.89
CA SER A 91 1.99 14.28 4.41
C SER A 91 1.38 12.88 4.33
N LEU A 92 1.73 12.11 3.30
CA LEU A 92 1.26 10.74 3.14
C LEU A 92 1.97 9.79 4.12
N LEU A 93 3.28 9.93 4.29
CA LEU A 93 4.05 9.18 5.30
C LEU A 93 3.59 9.49 6.72
N ALA A 94 3.22 10.74 7.02
CA ALA A 94 2.66 11.10 8.32
C ALA A 94 1.33 10.37 8.63
N ARG A 95 0.62 9.88 7.61
CA ARG A 95 -0.61 9.10 7.76
C ARG A 95 -0.36 7.60 7.96
N LEU A 96 0.90 7.15 7.90
CA LEU A 96 1.27 5.74 8.06
C LEU A 96 0.68 5.13 9.34
N PRO A 97 0.78 5.75 10.54
CA PRO A 97 0.18 5.17 11.75
C PRO A 97 -1.33 4.98 11.65
N THR A 98 -2.03 5.96 11.05
CA THR A 98 -3.50 5.92 10.91
C THR A 98 -3.92 4.80 9.95
N TRP A 99 -3.21 4.64 8.83
CA TRP A 99 -3.48 3.58 7.86
C TRP A 99 -3.12 2.20 8.40
N THR A 100 -2.03 2.07 9.15
CA THR A 100 -1.69 0.83 9.85
C THR A 100 -2.78 0.45 10.86
N ALA A 101 -3.23 1.40 11.68
CA ALA A 101 -4.31 1.16 12.64
C ALA A 101 -5.62 0.77 11.94
N ALA A 102 -6.02 1.49 10.89
CA ALA A 102 -7.20 1.15 10.10
C ALA A 102 -7.10 -0.26 9.49
N GLY A 103 -5.94 -0.61 8.95
CA GLY A 103 -5.66 -1.94 8.44
C GLY A 103 -5.79 -3.03 9.51
N ILE A 104 -5.20 -2.82 10.70
CA ILE A 104 -5.32 -3.75 11.83
C ILE A 104 -6.78 -3.97 12.21
N LEU A 105 -7.55 -2.89 12.35
CA LEU A 105 -8.97 -2.94 12.71
C LEU A 105 -9.80 -3.67 11.66
N LEU A 106 -9.56 -3.39 10.37
CA LEU A 106 -10.24 -4.09 9.26
C LEU A 106 -9.89 -5.58 9.25
N GLY A 107 -8.62 -5.93 9.44
CA GLY A 107 -8.17 -7.31 9.55
C GLY A 107 -8.87 -8.04 10.71
N ALA A 108 -8.91 -7.42 11.89
CA ALA A 108 -9.60 -7.97 13.05
C ALA A 108 -11.11 -8.14 12.80
N ALA A 109 -11.77 -7.16 12.18
CA ALA A 109 -13.19 -7.22 11.85
C ALA A 109 -13.52 -8.39 10.89
N LEU A 110 -12.68 -8.63 9.87
CA LEU A 110 -12.83 -9.76 8.94
C LEU A 110 -12.68 -11.13 9.62
N ASN A 111 -11.84 -11.21 10.65
CA ASN A 111 -11.74 -12.43 11.45
C ASN A 111 -13.02 -12.67 12.27
N LEU A 112 -13.54 -11.63 12.92
CA LEU A 112 -14.77 -11.72 13.70
C LEU A 112 -15.97 -12.09 12.84
N SER A 113 -16.07 -11.56 11.60
CA SER A 113 -17.18 -11.90 10.69
C SER A 113 -17.16 -13.35 10.21
N ARG A 114 -16.01 -14.04 10.27
CA ARG A 114 -15.87 -15.46 9.89
C ARG A 114 -16.09 -16.44 11.06
N SER A 115 -16.15 -15.92 12.28
CA SER A 115 -16.32 -16.73 13.50
C SER A 115 -17.78 -16.94 13.92
N ARG A 116 -18.73 -16.49 13.09
CA ARG A 116 -20.18 -16.73 13.24
C ARG A 116 -20.60 -17.80 12.25
#